data_AF-A0A1V5XK92-F1
#
_entry.id   AF-A0A1V5XK92-F1
#
_cell.length_a   1.000
_cell.length_b   1.000
_cell.length_c   1.000
_cell.angle_alpha   90.00
_cell.angle_beta   90.00
_cell.angle_gamma   90.00
#
_symmetry.space_group_name_H-M   'P 1'
#
loop_
_entity.id
_entity.type
_entity.pdbx_description
1 polymer ?
#
loop_
_entity_poly.entity_id
_entity_poly.type
_entity_poly.pdbx_seq_one_letter_code
_entity_poly.pdbx_strand_id
1 'polypeptide(L)'
;MKKRIILTISLVALLAAVYWAVMRLPSIISESEKPPTESEPVILFETDADNIVSMTISTPEFKYSFVKPGGVWKVEGAQDLKLNLYAVENLAYDFSRIYAESEIGDTADLSAFGFDSPVGNPSVKLSDGSVKTFLIGGETPDLAAYYVKTDDSNRVYVVLASKCEAFLKPLDKYRDTTLAQIKASEIEAISIKKMDSEISLRKKPADTPVPSGVLSNSWEMLLPYKKDADDTKVDKYILSKIVNFEINRFIDDSPPSYSPYGLDNPKYVITIKEKGKEAVVFYLGNTKDGETFVRLEGQKAVYTVAESVFAFRDVIPGDIIDTLLYIKSLDIIKSVTLTAGDKTYVLEIEKSEDKTVYKINGADASEKSLKSAYQSVIGLMIRGSVTEEVKGELLCKIVFSFNNGNPNDIIEINAYKDRYAAVSVNNKADYYVMKESVFGMLQKLDEISRDPAKQ
;
A
#
# COMPACT_ATOMS: atom_id res chain seq x y z
N MET A 1 -45.42 25.40 54.62
CA MET A 1 -44.16 24.81 55.14
C MET A 1 -44.35 23.44 55.79
N LYS A 2 -45.34 23.23 56.68
CA LYS A 2 -45.54 21.95 57.39
C LYS A 2 -45.63 20.69 56.49
N LYS A 3 -46.36 20.73 55.36
CA LYS A 3 -46.45 19.58 54.43
C LYS A 3 -45.15 19.23 53.71
N ARG A 4 -44.29 20.22 53.42
CA ARG A 4 -42.98 19.97 52.78
C ARG A 4 -41.98 19.37 53.77
N ILE A 5 -41.99 19.82 55.02
CA ILE A 5 -41.16 19.27 56.10
C ILE A 5 -41.52 17.81 56.40
N ILE A 6 -42.81 17.47 56.41
CA ILE A 6 -43.26 16.08 56.61
C ILE A 6 -42.77 15.16 55.47
N LEU A 7 -42.87 15.61 54.22
CA LEU A 7 -42.37 14.86 53.06
C LEU A 7 -40.85 14.63 53.10
N THR A 8 -40.08 15.64 53.53
CA THR A 8 -38.62 15.50 53.64
C THR A 8 -38.23 14.56 54.77
N ILE A 9 -38.92 14.62 55.93
CA ILE A 9 -38.67 13.71 57.05
C ILE A 9 -39.05 12.27 56.68
N SER A 10 -40.15 12.06 55.96
CA SER A 10 -40.55 10.74 55.48
C SER A 10 -39.55 10.15 54.48
N LEU A 11 -38.99 10.98 53.58
CA LEU A 11 -37.98 10.53 52.62
C LEU A 11 -36.66 10.17 53.32
N VAL A 12 -36.23 10.96 54.32
CA VAL A 12 -35.03 10.67 55.11
C VAL A 12 -35.20 9.41 55.94
N ALA A 13 -36.39 9.18 56.52
CA ALA A 13 -36.70 7.94 57.23
C ALA A 13 -36.71 6.72 56.30
N LEU A 14 -37.22 6.87 55.08
CA LEU A 14 -37.19 5.82 54.05
C LEU A 14 -35.75 5.50 53.63
N LEU A 15 -34.92 6.52 53.40
CA LEU A 15 -33.52 6.34 53.04
C LEU A 15 -32.70 5.73 54.18
N ALA A 16 -32.98 6.11 55.43
CA ALA A 16 -32.36 5.50 56.60
C ALA A 16 -32.80 4.04 56.79
N ALA A 17 -34.06 3.71 56.51
CA ALA A 17 -34.56 2.34 56.55
C ALA A 17 -33.97 1.47 55.42
N VAL A 18 -33.80 2.02 54.22
CA VAL A 18 -33.11 1.34 53.11
C VAL A 18 -31.63 1.15 53.43
N TYR A 19 -30.95 2.18 53.95
CA TYR A 19 -29.56 2.08 54.38
C TYR A 19 -29.37 1.06 55.50
N TRP A 20 -30.26 1.04 56.49
CA TRP A 20 -30.26 0.06 57.57
C TRP A 20 -30.57 -1.34 57.05
N ALA A 21 -31.49 -1.51 56.10
CA ALA A 21 -31.77 -2.78 55.45
C ALA A 21 -30.59 -3.28 54.60
N VAL A 22 -29.88 -2.40 53.89
CA VAL A 22 -28.66 -2.72 53.14
C VAL A 22 -27.49 -3.09 54.07
N MET A 23 -27.37 -2.43 55.23
CA MET A 23 -26.38 -2.78 56.26
C MET A 23 -26.73 -4.04 57.06
N ARG A 24 -28.01 -4.42 57.14
CA ARG A 24 -28.50 -5.60 57.87
C ARG A 24 -28.81 -6.80 57.00
N LEU A 25 -28.82 -6.64 55.68
CA LEU A 25 -28.72 -7.77 54.77
C LEU A 25 -27.37 -8.43 55.09
N PRO A 26 -27.36 -9.70 55.55
CA PRO A 26 -26.10 -10.44 55.56
C PRO A 26 -25.58 -10.31 54.14
N SER A 27 -24.31 -9.94 54.00
CA SER A 27 -23.65 -9.95 52.71
C SER A 27 -23.97 -11.29 52.05
N ILE A 28 -24.87 -11.29 51.06
CA ILE A 28 -24.94 -12.34 50.05
C ILE A 28 -23.73 -12.09 49.12
N ILE A 29 -22.56 -11.98 49.73
CA ILE A 29 -21.43 -12.75 49.28
C ILE A 29 -21.95 -14.17 49.55
N SER A 30 -22.47 -14.82 48.52
CA SER A 30 -22.44 -16.27 48.49
C SER A 30 -21.09 -16.63 49.06
N GLU A 31 -21.12 -17.34 50.19
CA GLU A 31 -19.98 -18.06 50.74
C GLU A 31 -19.08 -18.37 49.57
N SER A 32 -17.94 -17.67 49.50
CA SER A 32 -16.98 -17.90 48.45
C SER A 32 -16.66 -19.37 48.62
N GLU A 33 -17.28 -20.23 47.79
CA GLU A 33 -16.60 -21.38 47.28
C GLU A 33 -15.22 -20.83 46.99
N LYS A 34 -14.24 -21.25 47.78
CA LYS A 34 -12.85 -21.05 47.43
C LYS A 34 -12.80 -21.30 45.93
N PRO A 35 -12.17 -20.43 45.10
CA PRO A 35 -11.97 -20.78 43.70
C PRO A 35 -11.53 -22.24 43.72
N PRO A 36 -12.23 -23.13 42.99
CA PRO A 36 -12.05 -24.57 43.12
C PRO A 36 -10.55 -24.76 43.16
N THR A 37 -10.04 -25.33 44.27
CA THR A 37 -8.60 -25.50 44.50
C THR A 37 -8.02 -25.84 43.16
N GLU A 38 -7.24 -24.94 42.54
CA GLU A 38 -6.68 -25.18 41.21
C GLU A 38 -5.95 -26.50 41.36
N SER A 39 -6.59 -27.57 40.86
CA SER A 39 -6.00 -28.88 40.90
C SER A 39 -4.70 -28.72 40.15
N GLU A 40 -3.59 -29.13 40.75
CA GLU A 40 -2.29 -29.05 40.09
C GLU A 40 -2.47 -29.59 38.65
N PRO A 41 -2.03 -28.84 37.63
CA PRO A 41 -2.28 -29.20 36.24
C PRO A 41 -1.75 -30.62 36.00
N VAL A 42 -2.54 -31.45 35.32
CA VAL A 42 -2.09 -32.81 34.99
C VAL A 42 -0.97 -32.68 33.94
N ILE A 43 0.27 -32.86 34.36
CA ILE A 43 1.43 -32.70 33.47
C ILE A 43 1.51 -33.90 32.53
N LEU A 44 1.19 -33.70 31.25
CA LEU A 44 1.36 -34.72 30.22
C LEU A 44 2.81 -34.75 29.71
N PHE A 45 3.40 -33.57 29.53
CA PHE A 45 4.80 -33.41 29.14
C PHE A 45 5.34 -32.05 29.57
N GLU A 46 6.55 -32.04 30.11
CA GLU A 46 7.26 -30.81 30.46
C GLU A 46 8.77 -30.98 30.23
N THR A 47 9.38 -29.96 29.63
CA THR A 47 10.84 -29.85 29.44
C THR A 47 11.24 -28.37 29.33
N ASP A 48 12.54 -28.10 29.33
CA ASP A 48 13.05 -26.80 28.92
C ASP A 48 12.94 -26.65 27.39
N ALA A 49 12.41 -25.52 26.91
CA ALA A 49 12.28 -25.25 25.48
C ALA A 49 13.66 -25.22 24.77
N ASP A 50 14.72 -24.88 25.48
CA ASP A 50 16.09 -24.88 24.94
C ASP A 50 16.62 -26.30 24.67
N ASN A 51 16.02 -27.33 25.27
CA ASN A 51 16.35 -28.72 24.98
C ASN A 51 15.73 -29.22 23.68
N ILE A 52 14.79 -28.49 23.07
CA ILE A 52 14.09 -28.92 21.86
C ILE A 52 14.98 -28.67 20.63
N VAL A 53 15.30 -29.75 19.91
CA VAL A 53 16.13 -29.70 18.68
C VAL A 53 15.33 -29.90 17.41
N SER A 54 14.14 -30.52 17.51
CA SER A 54 13.22 -30.66 16.39
C SER A 54 11.77 -30.77 16.87
N MET A 55 10.86 -30.22 16.07
CA MET A 55 9.41 -30.31 16.24
C MET A 55 8.81 -30.79 14.93
N THR A 56 7.95 -31.79 14.99
CA THR A 56 7.25 -32.33 13.81
C THR A 56 5.76 -32.13 14.01
N ILE A 57 5.11 -31.52 13.02
CA ILE A 57 3.66 -31.49 12.90
C ILE A 57 3.26 -32.52 11.84
N SER A 58 2.29 -33.36 12.19
CA SER A 58 1.78 -34.41 11.31
C SER A 58 0.27 -34.51 11.47
N THR A 59 -0.48 -34.24 10.42
CA THR A 59 -1.93 -34.43 10.33
C THR A 59 -2.22 -35.40 9.16
N PRO A 60 -3.48 -35.83 8.96
CA PRO A 60 -3.85 -36.57 7.75
C PRO A 60 -3.59 -35.81 6.44
N GLU A 61 -3.55 -34.47 6.48
CA GLU A 61 -3.42 -33.61 5.30
C GLU A 61 -1.98 -33.21 5.00
N PHE A 62 -1.14 -33.00 6.02
CA PHE A 62 0.21 -32.50 5.84
C PHE A 62 1.17 -32.97 6.93
N LYS A 63 2.46 -32.97 6.60
CA LYS A 63 3.54 -33.25 7.54
C LYS A 63 4.74 -32.36 7.25
N TYR A 64 5.29 -31.75 8.28
CA TYR A 64 6.52 -30.96 8.20
C TYR A 64 7.27 -30.95 9.52
N SER A 65 8.57 -30.67 9.47
CA SER A 65 9.42 -30.60 10.65
C SER A 65 10.17 -29.27 10.69
N PHE A 66 10.26 -28.68 11.88
CA PHE A 66 11.25 -27.66 12.19
C PHE A 66 12.48 -28.33 12.82
N VAL A 67 13.66 -27.85 12.43
CA VAL A 67 14.95 -28.27 12.98
C VAL A 67 15.74 -27.03 13.37
N LYS A 68 16.59 -27.13 14.41
CA LYS A 68 17.38 -26.00 14.93
C LYS A 68 18.89 -26.14 14.66
N PRO A 69 19.36 -26.30 13.41
CA PRO A 69 20.80 -26.43 13.12
C PRO A 69 21.51 -25.11 13.42
N GLY A 70 22.57 -25.15 14.24
CA GLY A 70 23.33 -23.95 14.58
C GLY A 70 22.54 -22.90 15.37
N GLY A 71 21.46 -23.31 16.06
CA GLY A 71 20.68 -22.45 16.96
C GLY A 71 19.52 -21.69 16.31
N VAL A 72 19.32 -21.78 15.00
CA VAL A 72 18.24 -21.08 14.29
C VAL A 72 17.25 -22.09 13.69
N TRP A 73 15.96 -21.86 13.90
CA TRP A 73 14.90 -22.70 13.35
C TRP A 73 14.84 -22.62 11.82
N LYS A 74 14.73 -23.78 11.18
CA LYS A 74 14.54 -23.96 9.74
C LYS A 74 13.53 -25.09 9.48
N VAL A 75 12.94 -25.09 8.29
CA VAL A 75 12.12 -26.23 7.83
C VAL A 75 13.06 -27.33 7.32
N GLU A 76 12.86 -28.56 7.78
CA GLU A 76 13.57 -29.73 7.28
C GLU A 76 13.29 -29.92 5.78
N GLY A 77 14.33 -30.09 4.97
CA GLY A 77 14.20 -30.22 3.51
C GLY A 77 13.91 -28.93 2.74
N ALA A 78 13.65 -27.80 3.42
CA ALA A 78 13.32 -26.52 2.79
C ALA A 78 13.99 -25.34 3.52
N GLN A 79 15.32 -25.36 3.57
CA GLN A 79 16.10 -24.43 4.40
C GLN A 79 16.07 -22.96 3.96
N ASP A 80 15.67 -22.70 2.72
CA ASP A 80 15.57 -21.34 2.16
C ASP A 80 14.22 -20.68 2.46
N LEU A 81 13.27 -21.41 3.06
CA LEU A 81 12.00 -20.84 3.47
C LEU A 81 12.21 -19.82 4.60
N LYS A 82 11.71 -18.61 4.35
CA LYS A 82 11.72 -17.54 5.35
C LYS A 82 10.61 -17.80 6.38
N LEU A 83 11.00 -17.97 7.64
CA LEU A 83 10.10 -18.24 8.75
C LEU A 83 9.83 -16.98 9.57
N ASN A 84 8.61 -16.90 10.11
CA ASN A 84 8.30 -16.05 11.24
C ASN A 84 8.85 -16.74 12.51
N LEU A 85 10.08 -16.39 12.88
CA LEU A 85 10.77 -17.03 14.01
C LEU A 85 10.01 -16.91 15.33
N TYR A 86 9.31 -15.80 15.55
CA TYR A 86 8.47 -15.61 16.74
C TYR A 86 7.33 -16.66 16.81
N ALA A 87 6.67 -16.94 15.69
CA ALA A 87 5.63 -17.97 15.62
C ALA A 87 6.19 -19.38 15.87
N VAL A 88 7.39 -19.67 15.36
CA VAL A 88 8.06 -20.97 15.55
C VAL A 88 8.55 -21.12 16.99
N GLU A 89 9.05 -20.06 17.62
CA GLU A 89 9.45 -20.05 19.03
C GLU A 89 8.25 -20.28 19.96
N ASN A 90 7.10 -19.66 19.68
CA ASN A 90 5.86 -19.92 20.40
C ASN A 90 5.43 -21.40 20.27
N LEU A 91 5.58 -22.01 19.09
CA LEU A 91 5.31 -23.44 18.93
C LEU A 91 6.27 -24.30 19.77
N ALA A 92 7.55 -23.93 19.85
CA ALA A 92 8.51 -24.63 20.72
C ALA A 92 8.14 -24.52 22.20
N TYR A 93 7.67 -23.34 22.62
CA TYR A 93 7.11 -23.16 23.95
C TYR A 93 5.84 -24.01 24.16
N ASP A 94 4.99 -24.13 23.15
CA ASP A 94 3.81 -24.97 23.23
C ASP A 94 4.15 -26.45 23.39
N PHE A 95 5.19 -26.93 22.69
CA PHE A 95 5.72 -28.29 22.84
C PHE A 95 6.42 -28.51 24.18
N SER A 96 7.07 -27.49 24.76
CA SER A 96 7.82 -27.67 26.00
C SER A 96 6.93 -27.92 27.22
N ARG A 97 5.65 -27.53 27.15
CA ARG A 97 4.67 -27.66 28.23
C ARG A 97 3.30 -28.05 27.68
N ILE A 98 2.94 -29.30 27.90
CA ILE A 98 1.62 -29.86 27.58
C ILE A 98 0.99 -30.30 28.89
N TYR A 99 -0.05 -29.57 29.29
CA TYR A 99 -0.84 -29.86 30.47
C TYR A 99 -2.25 -30.29 30.03
N ALA A 100 -2.79 -31.27 30.75
CA ALA A 100 -4.15 -31.73 30.60
C ALA A 100 -5.04 -31.08 31.68
N GLU A 101 -6.27 -30.75 31.29
CA GLU A 101 -7.30 -30.27 32.22
C GLU A 101 -7.76 -31.40 33.14
N SER A 102 -7.83 -32.61 32.58
CA SER A 102 -8.22 -33.80 33.32
C SER A 102 -7.61 -35.05 32.71
N GLU A 103 -7.61 -36.11 33.51
CA GLU A 103 -7.19 -37.43 33.12
C GLU A 103 -8.39 -38.37 33.12
N ILE A 104 -8.57 -39.11 32.02
CA ILE A 104 -9.59 -40.17 31.92
C ILE A 104 -9.03 -41.50 32.45
N GLY A 105 -7.73 -41.75 32.23
CA GLY A 105 -7.03 -42.95 32.68
C GLY A 105 -6.79 -43.97 31.57
N ASP A 106 -6.31 -45.17 31.95
CA ASP A 106 -6.08 -46.28 31.02
C ASP A 106 -7.41 -46.86 30.53
N THR A 107 -7.52 -47.07 29.22
CA THR A 107 -8.70 -47.67 28.59
C THR A 107 -8.29 -48.63 27.48
N ALA A 108 -9.08 -49.70 27.31
CA ALA A 108 -8.95 -50.61 26.17
C ALA A 108 -9.69 -50.09 24.93
N ASP A 109 -10.69 -49.22 25.11
CA ASP A 109 -11.52 -48.67 24.04
C ASP A 109 -10.98 -47.31 23.59
N LEU A 110 -9.85 -47.32 22.89
CA LEU A 110 -9.22 -46.11 22.35
C LEU A 110 -10.01 -45.52 21.17
N SER A 111 -10.77 -46.37 20.47
CA SER A 111 -11.65 -46.00 19.36
C SER A 111 -12.72 -44.99 19.79
N ALA A 112 -13.28 -45.14 21.00
CA ALA A 112 -14.26 -44.21 21.58
C ALA A 112 -13.75 -42.76 21.69
N PHE A 113 -12.43 -42.56 21.71
CA PHE A 113 -11.78 -41.26 21.82
C PHE A 113 -11.19 -40.76 20.49
N GLY A 114 -11.47 -41.44 19.38
CA GLY A 114 -11.04 -41.03 18.04
C GLY A 114 -9.60 -41.39 17.68
N PHE A 115 -8.92 -42.26 18.44
CA PHE A 115 -7.52 -42.63 18.16
C PHE A 115 -7.33 -43.59 16.98
N ASP A 116 -8.40 -44.18 16.43
CA ASP A 116 -8.34 -44.94 15.17
C ASP A 116 -8.14 -44.03 13.95
N SER A 117 -8.46 -42.74 14.08
CA SER A 117 -8.30 -41.73 13.04
C SER A 117 -7.90 -40.41 13.70
N PRO A 118 -6.68 -40.35 14.26
CA PRO A 118 -6.23 -39.19 15.01
C PRO A 118 -6.16 -37.97 14.08
N VAL A 119 -6.58 -36.81 14.60
CA VAL A 119 -6.56 -35.55 13.86
C VAL A 119 -5.12 -35.01 13.71
N GLY A 120 -4.21 -35.43 14.58
CA GLY A 120 -2.78 -35.14 14.45
C GLY A 120 -1.90 -35.96 15.39
N ASN A 121 -0.65 -36.16 14.97
CA ASN A 121 0.37 -36.91 15.69
C ASN A 121 1.67 -36.07 15.84
N PRO A 122 1.63 -34.92 16.54
CA PRO A 122 2.82 -34.08 16.70
C PRO A 122 3.90 -34.77 17.54
N SER A 123 5.16 -34.47 17.25
CA SER A 123 6.29 -35.01 18.01
C SER A 123 7.38 -33.98 18.26
N VAL A 124 8.08 -34.12 19.38
CA VAL A 124 9.23 -33.30 19.76
C VAL A 124 10.46 -34.18 19.98
N LYS A 125 11.61 -33.76 19.45
CA LYS A 125 12.90 -34.39 19.71
C LYS A 125 13.76 -33.47 20.58
N LEU A 126 14.34 -34.06 21.62
CA LEU A 126 15.20 -33.36 22.57
C LEU A 126 16.68 -33.56 22.27
N SER A 127 17.51 -32.72 22.90
CA SER A 127 18.97 -32.70 22.76
C SER A 127 19.66 -33.99 23.24
N ASP A 128 19.03 -34.73 24.16
CA ASP A 128 19.48 -36.06 24.60
C ASP A 128 19.16 -37.19 23.59
N GLY A 129 18.48 -36.85 22.49
CA GLY A 129 18.07 -37.77 21.44
C GLY A 129 16.72 -38.44 21.67
N SER A 130 16.09 -38.23 22.83
CA SER A 130 14.74 -38.73 23.10
C SER A 130 13.71 -38.06 22.19
N VAL A 131 12.66 -38.82 21.87
CA VAL A 131 11.53 -38.35 21.06
C VAL A 131 10.26 -38.62 21.83
N LYS A 132 9.36 -37.64 21.89
CA LYS A 132 8.02 -37.78 22.44
C LYS A 132 7.00 -37.49 21.36
N THR A 133 6.08 -38.42 21.16
CA THR A 133 4.98 -38.32 20.20
C THR A 133 3.67 -38.28 20.97
N PHE A 134 2.79 -37.37 20.55
CA PHE A 134 1.43 -37.25 21.07
C PHE A 134 0.46 -37.62 19.97
N LEU A 135 -0.60 -38.36 20.29
CA LEU A 135 -1.71 -38.62 19.39
C LEU A 135 -2.88 -37.77 19.88
N ILE A 136 -3.42 -36.94 18.98
CA ILE A 136 -4.61 -36.11 19.21
C ILE A 136 -5.78 -36.83 18.55
N GLY A 137 -6.73 -37.27 19.37
CA GLY A 137 -7.95 -37.96 18.97
C GLY A 137 -9.08 -36.98 18.62
N GLY A 138 -10.31 -37.36 18.95
CA GLY A 138 -11.49 -36.54 18.73
C GLY A 138 -11.62 -35.36 19.71
N GLU A 139 -12.43 -34.38 19.32
CA GLU A 139 -12.87 -33.29 20.20
C GLU A 139 -13.76 -33.81 21.32
N THR A 140 -13.70 -33.15 22.47
CA THR A 140 -14.67 -33.37 23.54
C THR A 140 -16.06 -32.91 23.10
N PRO A 141 -17.16 -33.46 23.67
CA PRO A 141 -18.52 -33.12 23.26
C PRO A 141 -18.89 -31.63 23.34
N ASP A 142 -18.20 -30.87 24.19
CA ASP A 142 -18.37 -29.43 24.38
C ASP A 142 -17.44 -28.58 23.50
N LEU A 143 -16.58 -29.22 22.69
CA LEU A 143 -15.62 -28.60 21.77
C LEU A 143 -14.53 -27.77 22.47
N ALA A 144 -14.37 -27.89 23.79
CA ALA A 144 -13.37 -27.12 24.54
C ALA A 144 -11.96 -27.74 24.51
N ALA A 145 -11.87 -29.04 24.21
CA ALA A 145 -10.65 -29.82 24.32
C ALA A 145 -10.60 -30.97 23.31
N TYR A 146 -9.45 -31.66 23.26
CA TYR A 146 -9.26 -32.92 22.54
C TYR A 146 -8.83 -34.01 23.51
N TYR A 147 -9.15 -35.26 23.16
CA TYR A 147 -8.53 -36.41 23.79
C TYR A 147 -7.10 -36.60 23.28
N VAL A 148 -6.13 -36.73 24.18
CA VAL A 148 -4.70 -36.88 23.85
C VAL A 148 -4.11 -38.06 24.61
N LYS A 149 -3.20 -38.78 23.95
CA LYS A 149 -2.33 -39.78 24.59
C LYS A 149 -0.90 -39.69 24.06
N THR A 150 0.06 -40.25 24.77
CA THR A 150 1.39 -40.52 24.22
C THR A 150 1.37 -41.79 23.37
N ASP A 151 2.31 -41.95 22.43
CA ASP A 151 2.41 -43.15 21.59
C ASP A 151 2.69 -44.43 22.39
N ASP A 152 3.43 -44.31 23.49
CA ASP A 152 3.84 -45.38 24.39
C ASP A 152 2.82 -45.75 25.49
N SER A 153 1.63 -45.13 25.52
CA SER A 153 0.62 -45.35 26.56
C SER A 153 -0.82 -45.47 26.02
N ASN A 154 -1.68 -46.18 26.77
CA ASN A 154 -3.14 -46.23 26.57
C ASN A 154 -3.89 -45.26 27.48
N ARG A 155 -3.16 -44.45 28.25
CA ARG A 155 -3.72 -43.48 29.18
C ARG A 155 -4.21 -42.25 28.42
N VAL A 156 -5.48 -41.92 28.60
CA VAL A 156 -6.15 -40.83 27.88
C VAL A 156 -6.27 -39.60 28.77
N TYR A 157 -5.95 -38.46 28.18
CA TYR A 157 -5.98 -37.14 28.79
C TYR A 157 -6.90 -36.21 28.01
N VAL A 158 -7.40 -35.17 28.67
CA VAL A 158 -8.17 -34.09 28.04
C VAL A 158 -7.31 -32.84 28.00
N VAL A 159 -6.96 -32.36 26.81
CA VAL A 159 -6.08 -31.20 26.60
C VAL A 159 -6.84 -30.10 25.87
N LEU A 160 -6.74 -28.87 26.39
CA LEU A 160 -7.41 -27.69 25.82
C LEU A 160 -7.24 -27.57 24.30
N ALA A 161 -8.33 -27.21 23.63
CA ALA A 161 -8.36 -27.05 22.17
C ALA A 161 -7.28 -26.09 21.68
N SER A 162 -7.08 -24.97 22.36
CA SER A 162 -6.05 -23.97 22.00
C SER A 162 -4.63 -24.56 21.94
N LYS A 163 -4.31 -25.53 22.82
CA LYS A 163 -3.02 -26.22 22.83
C LYS A 163 -2.92 -27.23 21.68
N CYS A 164 -3.95 -28.05 21.48
CA CYS A 164 -3.99 -29.04 20.41
C CYS A 164 -3.98 -28.39 19.02
N GLU A 165 -4.80 -27.36 18.80
CA GLU A 165 -4.88 -26.61 17.55
C GLU A 165 -3.55 -25.94 17.16
N ALA A 166 -2.72 -25.56 18.14
CA ALA A 166 -1.36 -25.08 17.85
C ALA A 166 -0.52 -26.14 17.12
N PHE A 167 -0.78 -27.43 17.36
CA PHE A 167 -0.12 -28.56 16.71
C PHE A 167 -0.83 -29.06 15.44
N LEU A 168 -1.91 -28.41 15.02
CA LEU A 168 -2.70 -28.78 13.84
C LEU A 168 -2.67 -27.69 12.75
N LYS A 169 -1.82 -26.67 12.89
CA LYS A 169 -1.67 -25.60 11.90
C LYS A 169 -0.81 -26.06 10.72
N PRO A 170 -1.12 -25.62 9.48
CA PRO A 170 -0.25 -25.86 8.33
C PRO A 170 1.02 -25.00 8.40
N LEU A 171 2.07 -25.42 7.68
CA LEU A 171 3.38 -24.75 7.65
C LEU A 171 3.27 -23.24 7.34
N ASP A 172 2.34 -22.86 6.47
CA ASP A 172 2.11 -21.47 6.06
C ASP A 172 1.83 -20.51 7.22
N LYS A 173 1.32 -20.99 8.36
CA LYS A 173 1.10 -20.17 9.56
C LYS A 173 2.39 -19.75 10.27
N TYR A 174 3.51 -20.35 9.89
CA TYR A 174 4.83 -20.10 10.47
C TYR A 174 5.80 -19.42 9.49
N ARG A 175 5.36 -19.16 8.25
CA ARG A 175 6.17 -18.50 7.23
C ARG A 175 6.09 -16.98 7.39
N ASP A 176 7.18 -16.30 7.04
CA ASP A 176 7.19 -14.83 6.97
C ASP A 176 6.33 -14.39 5.77
N THR A 177 5.32 -13.58 6.05
CA THR A 177 4.38 -13.07 5.03
C THR A 177 4.86 -11.78 4.39
N THR A 178 6.03 -11.26 4.74
CA THR A 178 6.60 -10.05 4.12
C THR A 178 7.10 -10.36 2.72
N LEU A 179 6.39 -9.89 1.68
CA LEU A 179 6.85 -10.01 0.29
C LEU A 179 7.99 -9.02 -0.01
N ALA A 180 7.79 -7.75 0.33
CA ALA A 180 8.78 -6.70 0.14
C ALA A 180 8.52 -5.53 1.10
N GLN A 181 9.59 -4.90 1.57
CA GLN A 181 9.54 -3.68 2.39
C GLN A 181 10.10 -2.52 1.59
N ILE A 182 9.23 -1.59 1.21
CA ILE A 182 9.57 -0.41 0.42
C ILE A 182 9.22 0.82 1.22
N LYS A 183 10.19 1.74 1.38
CA LYS A 183 9.95 3.04 2.02
C LYS A 183 9.59 4.06 0.96
N ALA A 184 8.33 4.48 0.91
CA ALA A 184 7.84 5.43 -0.09
C ALA A 184 8.67 6.73 -0.16
N SER A 185 9.18 7.22 0.98
CA SER A 185 10.05 8.40 1.06
C SER A 185 11.37 8.25 0.30
N GLU A 186 11.91 7.02 0.26
CA GLU A 186 13.20 6.69 -0.35
C GLU A 186 13.10 6.32 -1.83
N ILE A 187 11.89 6.26 -2.41
CA ILE A 187 11.72 5.91 -3.81
C ILE A 187 12.29 7.02 -4.70
N GLU A 188 13.14 6.64 -5.66
CA GLU A 188 13.75 7.51 -6.66
C GLU A 188 13.29 7.19 -8.08
N ALA A 189 12.80 5.97 -8.35
CA ALA A 189 12.19 5.65 -9.63
C ALA A 189 11.11 4.55 -9.50
N ILE A 190 10.09 4.66 -10.35
CA ILE A 190 8.99 3.69 -10.47
C ILE A 190 8.73 3.47 -11.96
N SER A 191 8.67 2.21 -12.39
CA SER A 191 8.11 1.82 -13.68
C SER A 191 6.93 0.88 -13.49
N ILE A 192 5.84 1.15 -14.19
CA ILE A 192 4.65 0.29 -14.28
C ILE A 192 4.48 -0.03 -15.76
N LYS A 193 4.87 -1.24 -16.14
CA LYS A 193 4.75 -1.74 -17.51
C LYS A 193 3.55 -2.66 -17.62
N LYS A 194 2.62 -2.32 -18.51
CA LYS A 194 1.54 -3.15 -19.03
C LYS A 194 1.96 -3.73 -20.39
N MET A 195 1.13 -4.57 -20.98
CA MET A 195 1.45 -5.21 -22.27
C MET A 195 1.74 -4.22 -23.41
N ASP A 196 1.03 -3.10 -23.46
CA ASP A 196 1.05 -2.12 -24.56
C ASP A 196 1.48 -0.71 -24.14
N SER A 197 1.74 -0.50 -22.86
CA SER A 197 1.95 0.82 -22.27
C SER A 197 2.89 0.76 -21.08
N GLU A 198 3.65 1.83 -20.88
CA GLU A 198 4.56 1.95 -19.76
C GLU A 198 4.47 3.35 -19.17
N ILE A 199 4.39 3.39 -17.84
CA ILE A 199 4.54 4.61 -17.05
C ILE A 199 5.90 4.51 -16.38
N SER A 200 6.78 5.46 -16.67
CA SER A 200 8.10 5.51 -16.07
C SER A 200 8.32 6.88 -15.45
N LEU A 201 8.56 6.89 -14.14
CA LEU A 201 8.78 8.08 -13.33
C LEU A 201 10.13 7.98 -12.64
N ARG A 202 10.83 9.09 -12.51
CA ARG A 202 12.02 9.21 -11.65
C ARG A 202 12.09 10.57 -10.97
N LYS A 203 12.73 10.62 -9.81
CA LYS A 203 13.19 11.88 -9.22
C LYS A 203 14.33 12.42 -10.06
N LYS A 204 14.28 13.72 -10.33
CA LYS A 204 15.39 14.46 -10.93
C LYS A 204 16.56 14.53 -9.92
N PRO A 205 17.82 14.55 -10.40
CA PRO A 205 18.96 14.77 -9.52
C PRO A 205 18.79 16.06 -8.70
N ALA A 206 19.17 16.03 -7.41
CA ALA A 206 19.01 17.18 -6.52
C ALA A 206 19.74 18.44 -7.02
N ASP A 207 20.86 18.25 -7.74
CA ASP A 207 21.67 19.34 -8.28
C ASP A 207 21.20 19.84 -9.65
N THR A 208 20.00 19.43 -10.10
CA THR A 208 19.45 19.92 -11.38
C THR A 208 19.23 21.43 -11.28
N PRO A 209 19.93 22.27 -12.09
CA PRO A 209 19.76 23.70 -12.01
C PRO A 209 18.31 24.09 -12.33
N VAL A 210 17.66 24.79 -11.40
CA VAL A 210 16.34 25.38 -11.64
C VAL A 210 16.54 26.83 -12.08
N PRO A 211 16.24 27.18 -13.34
CA PRO A 211 16.36 28.57 -13.77
C PRO A 211 15.43 29.47 -12.95
N SER A 212 15.91 30.66 -12.57
CA SER A 212 15.11 31.63 -11.82
C SER A 212 13.76 31.89 -12.51
N GLY A 213 12.67 31.80 -11.74
CA GLY A 213 11.32 32.02 -12.23
C GLY A 213 10.67 30.81 -12.92
N VAL A 214 11.25 29.62 -12.81
CA VAL A 214 10.65 28.35 -13.26
C VAL A 214 10.13 27.57 -12.04
N LEU A 215 8.86 27.18 -12.06
CA LEU A 215 8.32 26.22 -11.11
C LEU A 215 8.93 24.85 -11.43
N SER A 216 9.58 24.20 -10.46
CA SER A 216 10.21 22.90 -10.65
C SER A 216 9.53 21.85 -9.80
N ASN A 217 9.04 20.79 -10.44
CA ASN A 217 8.72 19.56 -9.73
C ASN A 217 9.99 18.74 -9.50
N SER A 218 10.01 17.91 -8.47
CA SER A 218 11.12 16.98 -8.21
C SER A 218 11.02 15.71 -9.06
N TRP A 219 9.81 15.33 -9.49
CA TRP A 219 9.59 14.17 -10.35
C TRP A 219 9.49 14.54 -11.83
N GLU A 220 9.98 13.63 -12.68
CA GLU A 220 9.76 13.65 -14.12
C GLU A 220 9.22 12.29 -14.60
N MET A 221 8.33 12.35 -15.58
CA MET A 221 7.82 11.22 -16.32
C MET A 221 8.63 11.03 -17.59
N LEU A 222 9.29 9.89 -17.73
CA LEU A 222 10.05 9.51 -18.92
C LEU A 222 9.15 8.91 -20.01
N LEU A 223 8.09 8.21 -19.61
CA LEU A 223 7.11 7.60 -20.51
C LEU A 223 5.70 7.72 -19.94
N PRO A 224 4.68 8.00 -20.76
CA PRO A 224 4.77 8.29 -22.21
C PRO A 224 5.08 9.76 -22.54
N TYR A 225 5.04 10.67 -21.55
CA TYR A 225 5.00 12.12 -21.82
C TYR A 225 6.34 12.85 -21.82
N LYS A 226 7.45 12.29 -21.32
CA LYS A 226 8.77 13.00 -21.25
C LYS A 226 8.64 14.42 -20.68
N LYS A 227 7.99 14.56 -19.51
CA LYS A 227 7.62 15.85 -18.90
C LYS A 227 7.73 15.78 -17.39
N ASP A 228 7.90 16.93 -16.74
CA ASP A 228 7.75 17.06 -15.29
C ASP A 228 6.41 16.47 -14.80
N ALA A 229 6.47 15.79 -13.67
CA ALA A 229 5.33 15.23 -12.98
C ALA A 229 4.98 16.09 -11.76
N ASP A 230 3.70 16.32 -11.51
CA ASP A 230 3.25 17.10 -10.36
C ASP A 230 3.53 16.31 -9.07
N ASP A 231 4.39 16.84 -8.21
CA ASP A 231 4.85 16.16 -6.99
C ASP A 231 3.69 15.78 -6.06
N THR A 232 2.66 16.63 -5.96
CA THR A 232 1.47 16.37 -5.13
C THR A 232 0.65 15.22 -5.71
N LYS A 233 0.54 15.14 -7.03
CA LYS A 233 -0.19 14.07 -7.70
C LYS A 233 0.59 12.75 -7.69
N VAL A 234 1.91 12.78 -7.83
CA VAL A 234 2.77 11.60 -7.67
C VAL A 234 2.58 11.01 -6.26
N ASP A 235 2.62 11.85 -5.23
CA ASP A 235 2.37 11.41 -3.85
C ASP A 235 0.97 10.81 -3.69
N LYS A 236 -0.07 11.54 -4.08
CA LYS A 236 -1.47 11.14 -3.93
C LYS A 236 -1.84 9.85 -4.66
N TYR A 237 -1.37 9.68 -5.89
CA TYR A 237 -1.79 8.57 -6.75
C TYR A 237 -0.84 7.37 -6.72
N ILE A 238 0.42 7.57 -6.30
CA ILE A 238 1.42 6.51 -6.28
C ILE A 238 2.00 6.31 -4.88
N LEU A 239 2.78 7.28 -4.36
CA LEU A 239 3.61 7.04 -3.17
C LEU A 239 2.78 6.71 -1.93
N SER A 240 1.70 7.46 -1.68
CA SER A 240 0.77 7.22 -0.56
C SER A 240 -0.04 5.92 -0.69
N LYS A 241 -0.05 5.31 -1.87
CA LYS A 241 -0.70 4.03 -2.15
C LYS A 241 0.26 2.85 -2.05
N ILE A 242 1.56 3.09 -1.99
CA ILE A 242 2.56 2.05 -1.74
C ILE A 242 2.54 1.73 -0.24
N VAL A 243 1.89 0.62 0.08
CA VAL A 243 1.81 0.04 1.42
C VAL A 243 2.84 -1.09 1.58
N ASN A 244 2.86 -1.74 2.73
CA ASN A 244 3.61 -2.98 2.90
C ASN A 244 3.10 -4.06 1.94
N PHE A 245 4.01 -4.72 1.23
CA PHE A 245 3.66 -5.82 0.36
C PHE A 245 3.63 -7.09 1.21
N GLU A 246 2.43 -7.57 1.51
CA GLU A 246 2.20 -8.78 2.31
C GLU A 246 1.65 -9.93 1.44
N ILE A 247 2.14 -11.13 1.69
CA ILE A 247 1.71 -12.37 1.08
C ILE A 247 0.39 -12.80 1.74
N ASN A 248 -0.64 -13.02 0.93
CA ASN A 248 -1.90 -13.61 1.39
C ASN A 248 -1.79 -15.13 1.47
N ARG A 249 -1.25 -15.76 0.41
CA ARG A 249 -1.05 -17.22 0.34
C ARG A 249 0.24 -17.59 -0.37
N PHE A 250 0.88 -18.64 0.11
CA PHE A 250 1.98 -19.32 -0.54
C PHE A 250 1.39 -20.34 -1.53
N ILE A 251 1.72 -20.24 -2.82
CA ILE A 251 1.09 -21.07 -3.85
C ILE A 251 1.99 -22.24 -4.24
N ASP A 252 3.23 -21.94 -4.62
CA ASP A 252 4.21 -22.94 -5.02
C ASP A 252 5.61 -22.35 -4.87
N ASP A 253 6.48 -22.99 -4.11
CA ASP A 253 7.83 -22.51 -3.83
C ASP A 253 8.79 -22.69 -5.03
N SER A 254 8.49 -23.62 -5.93
CA SER A 254 9.30 -23.89 -7.12
C SER A 254 8.47 -24.54 -8.23
N PRO A 255 7.51 -23.81 -8.81
CA PRO A 255 6.62 -24.38 -9.82
C PRO A 255 7.40 -24.80 -11.06
N PRO A 256 7.02 -25.91 -11.71
CA PRO A 256 7.64 -26.34 -12.96
C PRO A 256 7.33 -25.39 -14.14
N SER A 257 6.28 -24.57 -14.02
CA SER A 257 5.87 -23.58 -15.01
C SER A 257 5.11 -22.42 -14.37
N TYR A 258 5.26 -21.22 -14.92
CA TYR A 258 4.57 -20.01 -14.47
C TYR A 258 3.26 -19.73 -15.24
N SER A 259 3.01 -20.49 -16.32
CA SER A 259 1.84 -20.32 -17.20
C SER A 259 0.48 -20.35 -16.48
N PRO A 260 0.21 -21.31 -15.57
CA PRO A 260 -1.08 -21.39 -14.87
C PRO A 260 -1.43 -20.11 -14.08
N TYR A 261 -0.39 -19.39 -13.65
CA TYR A 261 -0.51 -18.17 -12.87
C TYR A 261 -0.53 -16.91 -13.74
N GLY A 262 -0.37 -17.03 -15.06
CA GLY A 262 -0.24 -15.89 -15.98
C GLY A 262 1.08 -15.14 -15.84
N LEU A 263 2.13 -15.81 -15.32
CA LEU A 263 3.41 -15.19 -15.00
C LEU A 263 4.50 -15.41 -16.08
N ASP A 264 4.25 -16.26 -17.10
CA ASP A 264 5.07 -16.30 -18.32
C ASP A 264 4.92 -15.02 -19.15
N ASN A 265 3.69 -14.48 -19.20
CA ASN A 265 3.33 -13.22 -19.84
C ASN A 265 2.59 -12.35 -18.81
N PRO A 266 3.33 -11.77 -17.85
CA PRO A 266 2.74 -11.03 -16.74
C PRO A 266 1.88 -9.87 -17.26
N LYS A 267 0.71 -9.66 -16.64
CA LYS A 267 -0.16 -8.51 -16.95
C LYS A 267 0.51 -7.19 -16.63
N TYR A 268 1.31 -7.19 -15.56
CA TYR A 268 2.12 -6.04 -15.16
C TYR A 268 3.52 -6.47 -14.74
N VAL A 269 4.51 -5.65 -15.10
CA VAL A 269 5.83 -5.67 -14.49
C VAL A 269 6.02 -4.33 -13.80
N ILE A 270 6.18 -4.37 -12.48
CA ILE A 270 6.34 -3.19 -11.64
C ILE A 270 7.76 -3.18 -11.09
N THR A 271 8.49 -2.10 -11.37
CA THR A 271 9.86 -1.90 -10.89
C THR A 271 9.89 -0.70 -9.96
N ILE A 272 10.41 -0.88 -8.75
CA ILE A 272 10.56 0.20 -7.77
C ILE A 272 12.03 0.27 -7.35
N LYS A 273 12.62 1.45 -7.46
CA LYS A 273 14.01 1.74 -7.06
C LYS A 273 14.01 2.69 -5.87
N GLU A 274 14.50 2.22 -4.74
CA GLU A 274 14.83 3.06 -3.58
C GLU A 274 16.27 3.57 -3.67
N LYS A 275 16.52 4.71 -3.04
CA LYS A 275 17.85 5.30 -2.89
C LYS A 275 18.83 4.31 -2.28
N GLY A 276 19.94 4.08 -2.97
CA GLY A 276 21.04 3.24 -2.49
C GLY A 276 20.73 1.74 -2.36
N LYS A 277 19.58 1.26 -2.85
CA LYS A 277 19.21 -0.17 -2.86
C LYS A 277 19.05 -0.68 -4.27
N GLU A 278 19.14 -2.00 -4.48
CA GLU A 278 18.74 -2.61 -5.74
C GLU A 278 17.25 -2.43 -6.04
N ALA A 279 16.89 -2.47 -7.33
CA ALA A 279 15.50 -2.35 -7.72
C ALA A 279 14.73 -3.62 -7.36
N VAL A 280 13.53 -3.45 -6.80
CA VAL A 280 12.58 -4.56 -6.59
C VAL A 280 11.67 -4.63 -7.81
N VAL A 281 11.58 -5.82 -8.42
CA VAL A 281 10.76 -6.06 -9.61
C VAL A 281 9.71 -7.11 -9.30
N PHE A 282 8.44 -6.71 -9.43
CA PHE A 282 7.27 -7.57 -9.25
C PHE A 282 6.69 -7.94 -10.61
N TYR A 283 6.47 -9.24 -10.80
CA TYR A 283 5.73 -9.81 -11.90
C TYR A 283 4.32 -10.13 -11.41
N LEU A 284 3.30 -9.50 -12.00
CA LEU A 284 1.90 -9.70 -11.63
C LEU A 284 1.20 -10.48 -12.74
N GLY A 285 0.67 -11.64 -12.39
CA GLY A 285 -0.02 -12.55 -13.29
C GLY A 285 -1.53 -12.35 -13.28
N ASN A 286 -2.25 -13.46 -13.23
CA ASN A 286 -3.70 -13.49 -13.16
C ASN A 286 -4.21 -13.04 -11.79
N THR A 287 -5.42 -12.50 -11.77
CA THR A 287 -6.15 -12.12 -10.55
C THR A 287 -7.38 -13.00 -10.43
N LYS A 288 -7.62 -13.56 -9.26
CA LYS A 288 -8.76 -14.41 -8.94
C LYS A 288 -9.21 -14.12 -7.51
N ASP A 289 -10.51 -13.96 -7.30
CA ASP A 289 -11.12 -13.75 -5.97
C ASP A 289 -10.52 -12.54 -5.20
N GLY A 290 -10.14 -11.48 -5.91
CA GLY A 290 -9.53 -10.27 -5.33
C GLY A 290 -8.05 -10.38 -4.99
N GLU A 291 -7.39 -11.48 -5.38
CA GLU A 291 -5.96 -11.71 -5.16
C GLU A 291 -5.23 -11.89 -6.49
N THR A 292 -4.02 -11.34 -6.59
CA THR A 292 -3.17 -11.41 -7.78
C THR A 292 -2.02 -12.37 -7.52
N PHE A 293 -1.72 -13.25 -8.47
CA PHE A 293 -0.50 -14.05 -8.44
C PHE A 293 0.73 -13.17 -8.67
N VAL A 294 1.72 -13.28 -7.79
CA VAL A 294 2.92 -12.44 -7.81
C VAL A 294 4.19 -13.29 -7.73
N ARG A 295 5.20 -12.91 -8.50
CA ARG A 295 6.58 -13.40 -8.39
C ARG A 295 7.55 -12.23 -8.31
N LEU A 296 8.56 -12.33 -7.45
CA LEU A 296 9.68 -11.40 -7.41
C LEU A 296 10.79 -11.82 -8.38
N GLU A 297 11.45 -10.85 -9.01
CA GLU A 297 12.68 -11.10 -9.77
C GLU A 297 13.72 -11.83 -8.92
N GLY A 298 14.41 -12.79 -9.52
CA GLY A 298 15.38 -13.64 -8.83
C GLY A 298 14.78 -14.70 -7.89
N GLN A 299 13.45 -14.71 -7.67
CA GLN A 299 12.77 -15.75 -6.89
C GLN A 299 11.95 -16.68 -7.78
N LYS A 300 11.89 -17.96 -7.39
CA LYS A 300 11.08 -19.00 -8.05
C LYS A 300 9.65 -19.05 -7.52
N ALA A 301 9.48 -18.79 -6.23
CA ALA A 301 8.21 -18.96 -5.56
C ALA A 301 7.12 -18.04 -6.14
N VAL A 302 5.90 -18.58 -6.17
CA VAL A 302 4.68 -17.87 -6.55
C VAL A 302 3.82 -17.69 -5.31
N TYR A 303 3.34 -16.47 -5.15
CA TYR A 303 2.48 -16.07 -4.05
C TYR A 303 1.17 -15.51 -4.59
N THR A 304 0.21 -15.32 -3.70
CA THR A 304 -0.90 -14.38 -3.94
C THR A 304 -0.79 -13.19 -3.01
N VAL A 305 -1.21 -12.04 -3.50
CA VAL A 305 -1.27 -10.77 -2.76
C VAL A 305 -2.62 -10.13 -3.05
N ALA A 306 -3.23 -9.48 -2.07
CA ALA A 306 -4.45 -8.71 -2.30
C ALA A 306 -4.26 -7.71 -3.46
N GLU A 307 -5.22 -7.68 -4.39
CA GLU A 307 -5.13 -6.85 -5.60
C GLU A 307 -4.92 -5.36 -5.27
N SER A 308 -5.52 -4.90 -4.17
CA SER A 308 -5.46 -3.52 -3.67
C SER A 308 -4.06 -3.05 -3.29
N VAL A 309 -3.13 -3.96 -2.96
CA VAL A 309 -1.73 -3.62 -2.64
C VAL A 309 -1.04 -2.94 -3.82
N PHE A 310 -1.47 -3.24 -5.05
CA PHE A 310 -0.93 -2.66 -6.27
C PHE A 310 -1.89 -1.65 -6.92
N ALA A 311 -2.82 -1.04 -6.17
CA ALA A 311 -3.80 -0.10 -6.73
C ALA A 311 -3.17 1.10 -7.47
N PHE A 312 -1.93 1.48 -7.14
CA PHE A 312 -1.19 2.52 -7.85
C PHE A 312 -0.88 2.18 -9.32
N ARG A 313 -0.97 0.91 -9.73
CA ARG A 313 -0.71 0.47 -11.12
C ARG A 313 -1.75 0.97 -12.13
N ASP A 314 -2.91 1.40 -11.63
CA ASP A 314 -4.04 1.87 -12.45
C ASP A 314 -4.01 3.39 -12.67
N VAL A 315 -2.94 4.05 -12.23
CA VAL A 315 -2.76 5.48 -12.39
C VAL A 315 -2.74 5.88 -13.87
N ILE A 316 -3.41 6.99 -14.18
CA ILE A 316 -3.48 7.55 -15.53
C ILE A 316 -2.32 8.54 -15.69
N PRO A 317 -1.43 8.38 -16.69
CA PRO A 317 -0.28 9.27 -16.85
C PRO A 317 -0.64 10.76 -16.93
N GLY A 318 -1.75 11.10 -17.59
CA GLY A 318 -2.24 12.48 -17.72
C GLY A 318 -2.65 13.11 -16.38
N ASP A 319 -3.02 12.30 -15.40
CA ASP A 319 -3.39 12.75 -14.06
C ASP A 319 -2.18 12.98 -13.16
N ILE A 320 -0.98 12.55 -13.57
CA ILE A 320 0.26 12.71 -12.79
C ILE A 320 1.11 13.85 -13.33
N ILE A 321 1.17 14.01 -14.65
CA ILE A 321 2.03 15.03 -15.25
C ILE A 321 1.61 16.44 -14.82
N ASP A 322 2.58 17.36 -14.82
CA ASP A 322 2.25 18.77 -14.91
C ASP A 322 1.61 19.01 -16.29
N THR A 323 0.31 19.24 -16.31
CA THR A 323 -0.45 19.38 -17.55
C THR A 323 -0.27 20.75 -18.19
N LEU A 324 0.34 21.72 -17.51
CA LEU A 324 0.59 23.04 -18.08
C LEU A 324 1.56 22.89 -19.26
N LEU A 325 1.11 23.35 -20.42
CA LEU A 325 1.87 23.25 -21.66
C LEU A 325 3.22 23.95 -21.52
N TYR A 326 3.17 25.22 -21.13
CA TYR A 326 4.32 26.09 -21.02
C TYR A 326 4.00 27.25 -20.07
N ILE A 327 4.77 27.36 -18.99
CA ILE A 327 4.61 28.40 -17.97
C ILE A 327 5.97 29.00 -17.62
N LYS A 328 6.00 30.32 -17.47
CA LYS A 328 7.14 31.10 -16.97
C LYS A 328 6.63 32.10 -15.93
N SER A 329 7.43 32.41 -14.91
CA SER A 329 7.11 33.50 -13.99
C SER A 329 7.01 34.81 -14.76
N LEU A 330 5.99 35.61 -14.49
CA LEU A 330 5.87 36.99 -15.00
C LEU A 330 7.12 37.82 -14.67
N ASP A 331 7.87 37.44 -13.64
CA ASP A 331 9.03 38.23 -13.22
C ASP A 331 10.14 38.31 -14.24
N ILE A 332 10.29 37.25 -15.05
CA ILE A 332 11.31 37.15 -16.08
C ILE A 332 10.77 37.50 -17.48
N ILE A 333 9.46 37.72 -17.61
CA ILE A 333 8.82 38.07 -18.87
C ILE A 333 9.03 39.56 -19.15
N LYS A 334 9.48 39.86 -20.36
CA LYS A 334 9.48 41.21 -20.93
C LYS A 334 8.21 41.45 -21.73
N SER A 335 7.91 40.54 -22.65
CA SER A 335 6.69 40.59 -23.44
C SER A 335 6.24 39.21 -23.91
N VAL A 336 4.95 39.09 -24.21
CA VAL A 336 4.35 37.93 -24.90
C VAL A 336 3.62 38.46 -26.12
N THR A 337 4.07 38.06 -27.30
CA THR A 337 3.44 38.41 -28.58
C THR A 337 2.71 37.19 -29.12
N LEU A 338 1.40 37.31 -29.32
CA LEU A 338 0.57 36.27 -29.93
C LEU A 338 0.04 36.74 -31.28
N THR A 339 0.19 35.94 -32.32
CA THR A 339 -0.35 36.18 -33.66
C THR A 339 -1.27 35.05 -34.09
N ALA A 340 -2.47 35.36 -34.56
CA ALA A 340 -3.47 34.41 -35.07
C ALA A 340 -4.22 35.01 -36.25
N GLY A 341 -3.94 34.54 -37.46
CA GLY A 341 -4.40 35.19 -38.69
C GLY A 341 -3.94 36.65 -38.74
N ASP A 342 -4.88 37.57 -38.97
CA ASP A 342 -4.62 39.02 -39.02
C ASP A 342 -4.57 39.69 -37.63
N LYS A 343 -4.86 38.95 -36.55
CA LYS A 343 -4.86 39.48 -35.19
C LYS A 343 -3.50 39.32 -34.53
N THR A 344 -3.04 40.38 -33.86
CA THR A 344 -1.85 40.37 -33.02
C THR A 344 -2.18 40.94 -31.64
N TYR A 345 -1.76 40.23 -30.60
CA TYR A 345 -1.88 40.64 -29.20
C TYR A 345 -0.47 40.76 -28.61
N VAL A 346 -0.17 41.88 -27.96
CA VAL A 346 1.13 42.12 -27.32
C VAL A 346 0.88 42.43 -25.85
N LEU A 347 1.35 41.56 -24.97
CA LEU A 347 1.37 41.79 -23.52
C LEU A 347 2.78 42.24 -23.14
N GLU A 348 2.92 43.42 -22.52
CA GLU A 348 4.23 43.98 -22.16
C GLU A 348 4.32 44.29 -20.68
N ILE A 349 5.48 43.99 -20.10
CA ILE A 349 5.80 44.25 -18.70
C ILE A 349 7.07 45.08 -18.67
N GLU A 350 6.93 46.37 -18.35
CA GLU A 350 8.04 47.31 -18.22
C GLU A 350 8.35 47.48 -16.73
N LYS A 351 9.44 46.86 -16.28
CA LYS A 351 9.93 46.99 -14.91
C LYS A 351 10.97 48.12 -14.84
N SER A 352 10.77 49.03 -13.90
CA SER A 352 11.73 50.07 -13.49
C SER A 352 11.96 49.98 -11.98
N GLU A 353 12.97 50.68 -11.44
CA GLU A 353 13.32 50.61 -10.00
C GLU A 353 12.13 50.93 -9.07
N ASP A 354 11.26 51.89 -9.46
CA ASP A 354 10.18 52.39 -8.61
C ASP A 354 8.77 51.91 -9.01
N LYS A 355 8.60 51.33 -10.21
CA LYS A 355 7.29 50.94 -10.74
C LYS A 355 7.35 49.85 -11.79
N THR A 356 6.28 49.06 -11.85
CA THR A 356 5.99 48.15 -12.97
C THR A 356 4.83 48.72 -13.78
N VAL A 357 5.01 48.88 -15.08
CA VAL A 357 3.98 49.32 -16.03
C VAL A 357 3.56 48.12 -16.89
N TYR A 358 2.25 47.96 -17.06
CA TYR A 358 1.65 46.89 -17.84
C TYR A 358 1.00 47.48 -19.08
N LYS A 359 1.22 46.88 -20.25
CA LYS A 359 0.57 47.29 -21.48
C LYS A 359 -0.03 46.11 -22.22
N ILE A 360 -1.16 46.35 -22.88
CA ILE A 360 -1.79 45.42 -23.81
C ILE A 360 -1.99 46.17 -25.13
N ASN A 361 -1.38 45.67 -26.21
CA ASN A 361 -1.40 46.29 -27.55
C ASN A 361 -0.92 47.76 -27.52
N GLY A 362 0.07 48.07 -26.68
CA GLY A 362 0.64 49.40 -26.50
C GLY A 362 -0.18 50.37 -25.64
N ALA A 363 -1.41 50.01 -25.23
CA ALA A 363 -2.21 50.79 -24.30
C ALA A 363 -1.93 50.40 -22.85
N ASP A 364 -1.97 51.38 -21.93
CA ASP A 364 -1.82 51.13 -20.50
C ASP A 364 -2.92 50.17 -20.01
N ALA A 365 -2.49 49.15 -19.28
CA ALA A 365 -3.36 48.10 -18.76
C ALA A 365 -3.25 48.02 -17.24
N SER A 366 -4.33 47.57 -16.60
CA SER A 366 -4.24 47.22 -15.18
C SER A 366 -3.42 45.93 -15.00
N GLU A 367 -2.79 45.77 -13.84
CA GLU A 367 -2.09 44.52 -13.48
C GLU A 367 -3.03 43.31 -13.58
N LYS A 368 -4.28 43.48 -13.16
CA LYS A 368 -5.30 42.44 -13.18
C LYS A 368 -5.62 42.01 -14.62
N SER A 369 -5.79 42.96 -15.52
CA SER A 369 -6.09 42.70 -16.93
C SER A 369 -4.91 42.00 -17.62
N LEU A 370 -3.67 42.44 -17.38
CA LEU A 370 -2.49 41.76 -17.91
C LEU A 370 -2.32 40.35 -17.34
N LYS A 371 -2.49 40.15 -16.03
CA LYS A 371 -2.46 38.82 -15.41
C LYS A 371 -3.54 37.90 -16.00
N SER A 372 -4.75 38.40 -16.22
CA SER A 372 -5.84 37.62 -16.81
C SER A 372 -5.57 37.22 -18.26
N ALA A 373 -5.02 38.15 -19.06
CA ALA A 373 -4.60 37.86 -20.43
C ALA A 373 -3.47 36.82 -20.45
N TYR A 374 -2.44 37.01 -19.62
CA TYR A 374 -1.33 36.07 -19.49
C TYR A 374 -1.81 34.68 -19.05
N GLN A 375 -2.67 34.60 -18.03
CA GLN A 375 -3.28 33.35 -17.56
C GLN A 375 -4.06 32.63 -18.66
N SER A 376 -4.72 33.37 -19.56
CA SER A 376 -5.41 32.77 -20.70
C SER A 376 -4.42 32.11 -21.68
N VAL A 377 -3.24 32.72 -21.86
CA VAL A 377 -2.16 32.18 -22.72
C VAL A 377 -1.52 30.93 -22.10
N ILE A 378 -1.10 30.99 -20.83
CA ILE A 378 -0.40 29.88 -20.17
C ILE A 378 -1.35 28.79 -19.65
N GLY A 379 -2.67 29.02 -19.73
CA GLY A 379 -3.71 28.09 -19.27
C GLY A 379 -4.01 26.92 -20.22
N LEU A 380 -3.28 26.81 -21.34
CA LEU A 380 -3.41 25.68 -22.26
C LEU A 380 -2.88 24.40 -21.61
N MET A 381 -3.73 23.39 -21.52
CA MET A 381 -3.42 22.11 -20.89
C MET A 381 -3.17 21.01 -21.92
N ILE A 382 -2.09 20.26 -21.71
CA ILE A 382 -1.75 19.07 -22.49
C ILE A 382 -2.87 18.02 -22.35
N ARG A 383 -3.26 17.44 -23.50
CA ARG A 383 -4.22 16.34 -23.58
C ARG A 383 -3.61 15.03 -24.05
N GLY A 384 -2.43 15.08 -24.66
CA GLY A 384 -1.65 13.92 -24.99
C GLY A 384 -0.41 14.27 -25.82
N SER A 385 0.30 13.25 -26.30
CA SER A 385 1.46 13.40 -27.16
C SER A 385 1.06 13.42 -28.63
N VAL A 386 1.79 14.17 -29.45
CA VAL A 386 1.66 14.06 -30.91
C VAL A 386 2.22 12.72 -31.36
N THR A 387 1.44 11.95 -32.12
CA THR A 387 1.81 10.60 -32.59
C THR A 387 1.88 10.50 -34.11
N GLU A 388 1.38 11.51 -34.82
CA GLU A 388 1.30 11.58 -36.27
C GLU A 388 1.95 12.87 -36.76
N GLU A 389 2.36 12.89 -38.02
CA GLU A 389 2.90 14.08 -38.66
C GLU A 389 1.88 15.23 -38.64
N VAL A 390 2.31 16.41 -38.21
CA VAL A 390 1.45 17.59 -38.10
C VAL A 390 1.37 18.29 -39.46
N LYS A 391 0.21 18.18 -40.13
CA LYS A 391 -0.04 18.78 -41.47
C LYS A 391 -1.09 19.89 -41.46
N GLY A 392 -1.68 20.19 -40.31
CA GLY A 392 -2.71 21.22 -40.21
C GLY A 392 -2.13 22.62 -40.28
N GLU A 393 -2.98 23.58 -40.61
CA GLU A 393 -2.63 24.99 -40.68
C GLU A 393 -2.22 25.58 -39.32
N LEU A 394 -1.41 26.63 -39.35
CA LEU A 394 -1.04 27.39 -38.16
C LEU A 394 -2.25 28.16 -37.63
N LEU A 395 -2.69 27.82 -36.42
CA LEU A 395 -3.79 28.49 -35.73
C LEU A 395 -3.30 29.74 -35.00
N CYS A 396 -2.18 29.63 -34.28
CA CYS A 396 -1.53 30.78 -33.66
C CYS A 396 -0.04 30.54 -33.38
N LYS A 397 0.72 31.62 -33.32
CA LYS A 397 2.12 31.68 -32.89
C LYS A 397 2.26 32.57 -31.67
N ILE A 398 3.01 32.14 -30.68
CA ILE A 398 3.24 32.85 -29.42
C ILE A 398 4.75 32.98 -29.22
N VAL A 399 5.22 34.20 -28.96
CA VAL A 399 6.63 34.51 -28.73
C VAL A 399 6.77 35.08 -27.33
N PHE A 400 7.45 34.34 -26.46
CA PHE A 400 7.83 34.81 -25.13
C PHE A 400 9.20 35.47 -25.22
N SER A 401 9.27 36.75 -24.88
CA SER A 401 10.53 37.49 -24.77
C SER A 401 10.85 37.74 -23.30
N PHE A 402 12.12 37.59 -22.93
CA PHE A 402 12.55 37.65 -21.54
C PHE A 402 13.31 38.94 -21.21
N ASN A 403 13.25 39.36 -19.94
CA ASN A 403 13.96 40.54 -19.43
C ASN A 403 15.33 40.19 -18.81
N ASN A 404 15.69 38.92 -18.78
CA ASN A 404 16.90 38.40 -18.14
C ASN A 404 18.01 38.02 -19.16
N GLY A 405 17.83 38.37 -20.44
CA GLY A 405 18.79 38.06 -21.51
C GLY A 405 18.64 36.68 -22.14
N ASN A 406 17.70 35.84 -21.69
CA ASN A 406 17.39 34.57 -22.33
C ASN A 406 16.86 34.77 -23.76
N PRO A 407 17.16 33.85 -24.70
CA PRO A 407 16.58 33.88 -26.05
C PRO A 407 15.06 33.71 -25.99
N ASN A 408 14.37 34.23 -26.99
CA ASN A 408 12.92 34.10 -27.07
C ASN A 408 12.51 32.63 -27.23
N ASP A 409 11.45 32.24 -26.53
CA ASP A 409 10.78 30.96 -26.76
C ASP A 409 9.61 31.16 -27.73
N ILE A 410 9.53 30.28 -28.72
CA ILE A 410 8.52 30.32 -29.78
C ILE A 410 7.61 29.10 -29.64
N ILE A 411 6.32 29.35 -29.50
CA ILE A 411 5.28 28.33 -29.46
C ILE A 411 4.45 28.45 -30.74
N GLU A 412 4.32 27.37 -31.49
CA GLU A 412 3.49 27.30 -32.69
C GLU A 412 2.39 26.26 -32.48
N ILE A 413 1.14 26.67 -32.67
CA ILE A 413 -0.03 25.82 -32.46
C ILE A 413 -0.69 25.59 -33.80
N ASN A 414 -0.63 24.36 -34.29
CA ASN A 414 -1.14 23.94 -35.59
C ASN A 414 -2.38 23.06 -35.40
N ALA A 415 -3.33 23.09 -36.34
CA ALA A 415 -4.47 22.18 -36.32
C ALA A 415 -3.97 20.72 -36.34
N TYR A 416 -4.57 19.85 -35.52
CA TYR A 416 -4.15 18.46 -35.40
C TYR A 416 -5.34 17.58 -35.07
N LYS A 417 -5.71 16.70 -36.00
CA LYS A 417 -6.97 15.93 -35.92
C LYS A 417 -8.18 16.89 -35.77
N ASP A 418 -9.37 16.32 -35.64
CA ASP A 418 -10.61 17.10 -35.64
C ASP A 418 -10.72 18.08 -34.46
N ARG A 419 -10.45 17.58 -33.24
CA ARG A 419 -10.70 18.33 -31.99
C ARG A 419 -9.44 18.90 -31.33
N TYR A 420 -8.25 18.62 -31.86
CA TYR A 420 -6.99 18.94 -31.20
C TYR A 420 -6.16 19.95 -32.00
N ALA A 421 -5.17 20.52 -31.31
CA ALA A 421 -4.14 21.35 -31.91
C ALA A 421 -2.78 20.90 -31.38
N ALA A 422 -1.85 20.60 -32.29
CA ALA A 422 -0.50 20.20 -31.96
C ALA A 422 0.31 21.45 -31.60
N VAL A 423 1.10 21.34 -30.53
CA VAL A 423 1.94 22.41 -30.04
C VAL A 423 3.39 22.05 -30.28
N SER A 424 4.07 22.93 -30.99
CA SER A 424 5.51 22.98 -31.13
C SER A 424 6.09 24.03 -30.20
N VAL A 425 7.08 23.66 -29.40
CA VAL A 425 7.90 24.62 -28.64
C VAL A 425 9.30 24.58 -29.25
N ASN A 426 9.78 25.73 -29.74
CA ASN A 426 11.08 25.87 -30.41
C ASN A 426 11.30 24.82 -31.52
N ASN A 427 10.32 24.68 -32.41
CA ASN A 427 10.30 23.75 -33.57
C ASN A 427 10.19 22.26 -33.24
N LYS A 428 9.86 21.90 -31.99
CA LYS A 428 9.64 20.51 -31.59
C LYS A 428 8.19 20.32 -31.14
N ALA A 429 7.40 19.62 -31.96
CA ALA A 429 6.03 19.24 -31.62
C ALA A 429 6.02 17.99 -30.76
N ASP A 430 5.68 18.16 -29.48
CA ASP A 430 5.67 17.06 -28.50
C ASP A 430 4.25 16.72 -28.03
N TYR A 431 3.35 17.71 -27.94
CA TYR A 431 2.05 17.56 -27.31
C TYR A 431 0.91 18.18 -28.12
N TYR A 432 -0.31 17.78 -27.81
CA TYR A 432 -1.50 18.44 -28.30
C TYR A 432 -2.40 18.93 -27.17
N VAL A 433 -3.17 19.98 -27.46
CA VAL A 433 -4.19 20.59 -26.59
C VAL A 433 -5.56 20.54 -27.28
N MET A 434 -6.63 20.90 -26.57
CA MET A 434 -7.96 21.05 -27.19
C MET A 434 -7.96 22.27 -28.12
N LYS A 435 -8.41 22.09 -29.36
CA LYS A 435 -8.56 23.19 -30.34
C LYS A 435 -9.51 24.28 -29.82
N GLU A 436 -10.57 23.87 -29.13
CA GLU A 436 -11.51 24.77 -28.46
C GLU A 436 -10.84 25.65 -27.39
N SER A 437 -9.89 25.12 -26.62
CA SER A 437 -9.17 25.91 -25.61
C SER A 437 -8.29 26.99 -26.25
N VAL A 438 -7.72 26.71 -27.42
CA VAL A 438 -6.96 27.69 -28.20
C VAL A 438 -7.87 28.83 -28.65
N PHE A 439 -9.05 28.52 -29.19
CA PHE A 439 -10.03 29.54 -29.60
C PHE A 439 -10.59 30.32 -28.41
N GLY A 440 -10.87 29.65 -27.28
CA GLY A 440 -11.29 30.31 -26.05
C GLY A 440 -10.22 31.27 -25.49
N MET A 441 -8.94 30.91 -25.57
CA MET A 441 -7.82 31.82 -25.27
C MET A 441 -7.86 33.07 -26.17
N LEU A 442 -7.98 32.89 -27.50
CA LEU A 442 -8.03 34.00 -28.45
C LEU A 442 -9.23 34.93 -28.21
N GLN A 443 -10.39 34.37 -27.89
CA GLN A 443 -11.59 35.14 -27.56
C GLN A 443 -11.38 36.00 -26.31
N LYS A 444 -10.83 35.42 -25.23
CA LYS A 444 -10.54 36.16 -24.00
C LYS A 444 -9.54 37.30 -24.23
N LEU A 445 -8.52 37.07 -25.05
CA LEU A 445 -7.57 38.12 -25.41
C LEU A 445 -8.27 39.27 -26.16
N ASP A 446 -9.16 38.96 -27.10
CA ASP A 446 -9.95 39.97 -27.82
C ASP A 446 -10.83 40.81 -26.88
N GLU A 447 -11.47 40.17 -25.89
CA GLU A 447 -12.30 40.84 -24.90
C GLU A 447 -11.49 41.75 -23.97
N ILE A 448 -10.34 41.27 -23.45
CA ILE A 448 -9.47 42.05 -22.55
C ILE A 448 -8.82 43.22 -23.30
N SER A 449 -8.40 43.01 -24.55
CA SER A 449 -7.72 44.05 -25.36
C SER A 449 -8.62 45.23 -25.74
N ARG A 450 -9.96 45.11 -25.64
CA ARG A 450 -10.89 46.21 -25.96
C ARG A 450 -10.93 47.30 -24.89
N ASP A 451 -10.73 46.94 -23.62
CA ASP A 451 -10.63 47.91 -22.50
C ASP A 451 -9.61 47.44 -21.46
N PRO A 452 -8.30 47.54 -21.74
CA PRO A 452 -7.24 47.02 -20.87
C PRO A 452 -7.15 47.67 -19.48
N ALA A 453 -7.80 48.83 -19.29
CA ALA A 453 -7.73 49.61 -18.06
C ALA A 453 -8.87 49.31 -17.07
N LYS A 454 -10.00 48.73 -17.51
CA LYS A 454 -11.22 48.59 -16.67
C LYS A 454 -11.55 47.18 -16.16
N GLN A 455 -10.79 46.14 -16.53
CA GLN A 455 -11.13 44.75 -16.17
C GLN A 455 -10.50 44.23 -14.88
#